data_AF-A0A6V7M4G6-F1
#
_entry.id   AF-A0A6V7M4G6-F1
#
_cell.length_a   1.000
_cell.length_b   1.000
_cell.length_c   1.000
_cell.angle_alpha   90.00
_cell.angle_beta   90.00
_cell.angle_gamma   90.00
#
_symmetry.space_group_name_H-M   'P 1'
#
loop_
_entity.id
_entity.type
_entity.pdbx_description
1 polymer ?
#
loop_
_entity_poly.entity_id
_entity_poly.type
_entity_poly.pdbx_seq_one_letter_code
_entity_poly.pdbx_strand_id
1 'polypeptide(L)'
;WIKFEEDVEEGGNRWSKPHVATLSLHSLFELRSLLLNGTVMLDMEANSLEQIADLVLDNMISKGVLPIDTREKVRDFGLSIKLCLLITFTWVEYEFMGI
;
A
#
# COMPACT_ATOMS: atom_id res chain seq x y z
N TRP A 1 12.48 2.77 -1.69
CA TRP A 1 12.61 2.56 -3.15
C TRP A 1 12.87 3.86 -3.89
N ILE A 2 14.14 4.19 -4.12
CA ILE A 2 14.57 5.23 -5.05
C ILE A 2 15.82 4.69 -5.76
N LYS A 3 15.66 4.23 -7.01
CA LYS A 3 16.68 3.48 -7.80
C LYS A 3 17.10 2.13 -7.21
N PHE A 4 17.27 2.03 -5.89
CA PHE A 4 17.59 0.82 -5.13
C PHE A 4 16.52 0.51 -4.08
N GLU A 5 16.50 -0.75 -3.63
CA GLU A 5 15.70 -1.27 -2.53
C GLU A 5 16.41 -1.05 -1.20
N GLU A 6 15.65 -0.66 -0.18
CA GLU A 6 16.09 -0.58 1.21
C GLU A 6 14.93 -1.13 2.07
N ASP A 7 15.27 -2.05 2.97
CA ASP A 7 14.32 -2.71 3.85
C ASP A 7 14.44 -2.16 5.26
N VAL A 8 13.33 -2.17 5.99
CA VAL A 8 13.34 -1.92 7.43
C VAL A 8 13.83 -3.18 8.14
N GLU A 9 14.93 -3.07 8.87
CA GLU A 9 15.48 -4.18 9.66
C GLU A 9 14.59 -4.54 10.86
N GLU A 10 14.80 -5.73 11.42
CA GLU A 10 14.05 -6.21 12.57
C GLU A 10 14.15 -5.21 13.75
N GLY A 11 13.01 -4.75 14.24
CA GLY A 11 12.93 -3.75 15.31
C GLY A 11 12.76 -2.30 14.84
N GLY A 12 12.73 -2.02 13.53
CA GLY A 12 12.22 -0.76 12.99
C GLY A 12 13.13 0.48 13.12
N ASN A 13 14.31 0.32 13.73
CA ASN A 13 15.21 1.44 14.03
C ASN A 13 16.33 1.63 12.99
N ARG A 14 16.33 0.84 11.91
CA ARG A 14 17.41 0.85 10.93
C ARG A 14 16.94 0.39 9.56
N TRP A 15 17.44 1.06 8.53
CA TRP A 15 17.31 0.65 7.14
C TRP A 15 18.52 -0.20 6.70
N SER A 16 18.27 -1.19 5.84
CA SER A 16 19.31 -2.01 5.23
C SER A 16 20.14 -1.19 4.23
N LYS A 17 21.25 -1.77 3.73
CA LYS A 17 22.03 -1.11 2.67
C LYS A 17 21.27 -1.14 1.35
N PRO A 18 21.37 -0.08 0.53
CA PRO A 18 20.71 -0.04 -0.78
C PRO A 18 21.21 -1.19 -1.66
N HIS A 19 20.27 -1.94 -2.24
CA HIS A 19 20.57 -3.09 -3.10
C HIS A 19 19.63 -3.17 -4.31
N VAL A 20 19.97 -4.03 -5.28
CA VAL A 20 19.15 -4.24 -6.47
C VAL A 20 18.04 -5.21 -6.15
N ALA A 21 16.80 -4.81 -6.45
CA ALA A 21 15.60 -5.63 -6.38
C ALA A 21 15.80 -7.04 -6.95
N THR A 22 15.39 -8.06 -6.22
CA THR A 22 15.14 -9.38 -6.83
C THR A 22 13.72 -9.83 -6.52
N LEU A 23 12.88 -9.91 -7.55
CA LEU A 23 11.52 -10.40 -7.43
C LEU A 23 11.45 -11.88 -7.75
N SER A 24 10.64 -12.62 -6.98
CA SER A 24 10.35 -14.01 -7.30
C SER A 24 9.45 -14.10 -8.55
N LEU A 25 9.67 -15.13 -9.37
CA LEU A 25 8.82 -15.38 -10.55
C LEU A 25 7.35 -15.63 -10.15
N HIS A 26 7.13 -16.25 -8.99
CA HIS A 26 5.79 -16.51 -8.46
C HIS A 26 5.02 -15.20 -8.22
N SER A 27 5.66 -14.23 -7.54
CA SER A 27 5.08 -12.91 -7.28
C SER A 27 4.77 -12.15 -8.57
N LEU A 28 5.56 -12.32 -9.63
CA LEU A 28 5.27 -11.73 -10.94
C LEU A 28 4.00 -12.31 -11.59
N PHE A 29 3.78 -13.62 -11.48
CA PHE A 29 2.55 -14.23 -11.99
C PHE A 29 1.32 -13.83 -11.19
N GLU A 30 1.44 -13.73 -9.87
CA GLU A 30 0.37 -13.21 -9.02
C GLU A 30 0.05 -11.76 -9.36
N LEU A 31 1.06 -10.90 -9.49
CA LEU A 31 0.87 -9.51 -9.91
C LEU A 31 0.16 -9.42 -11.27
N ARG A 32 0.56 -10.23 -12.24
CA ARG A 32 -0.13 -10.30 -13.54
C ARG A 32 -1.60 -10.69 -13.38
N SER A 33 -1.89 -11.69 -12.55
CA SER A 33 -3.26 -12.12 -12.28
C SER A 33 -4.09 -11.01 -11.62
N LEU A 34 -3.50 -10.29 -10.65
CA LEU A 34 -4.13 -9.16 -9.98
C LEU A 34 -4.40 -8.00 -10.92
N LEU A 35 -3.51 -7.71 -11.88
CA LEU A 35 -3.73 -6.66 -12.87
C LEU A 35 -4.83 -7.03 -13.87
N LEU A 36 -4.96 -8.32 -14.21
CA LEU A 36 -5.97 -8.79 -15.17
C LEU A 36 -7.36 -8.97 -14.55
N ASN A 37 -7.42 -9.47 -13.32
CA ASN A 37 -8.68 -9.87 -12.67
C ASN A 37 -9.06 -8.97 -11.48
N GLY A 38 -8.12 -8.15 -11.00
CA GLY A 38 -8.32 -7.29 -9.84
C GLY A 38 -9.06 -6.00 -10.16
N THR A 39 -9.23 -5.19 -9.13
CA THR A 39 -9.87 -3.88 -9.24
C THR A 39 -8.83 -2.84 -9.62
N VAL A 40 -8.95 -2.32 -10.85
CA VAL A 40 -8.17 -1.19 -11.35
C VAL A 40 -9.10 -0.01 -11.56
N MET A 41 -8.78 1.13 -10.94
CA MET A 41 -9.48 2.40 -11.12
C MET A 41 -8.46 3.47 -11.45
N LEU A 42 -8.58 4.04 -12.64
CA LEU A 42 -7.73 5.12 -13.14
C LEU A 42 -8.51 6.43 -13.06
N ASP A 43 -7.79 7.56 -12.96
CA ASP A 43 -8.36 8.91 -12.96
C ASP A 43 -9.47 9.12 -11.91
N MET A 44 -9.28 8.55 -10.73
CA MET A 44 -10.22 8.71 -9.62
C MET A 44 -10.19 10.15 -9.09
N GLU A 45 -11.35 10.78 -9.03
CA GLU A 45 -11.54 12.08 -8.38
C GLU A 45 -11.66 11.90 -6.86
N ALA A 46 -10.53 11.70 -6.19
CA ALA A 46 -10.47 11.59 -4.74
C ALA A 46 -9.41 12.52 -4.16
N ASN A 47 -9.78 13.28 -3.12
CA ASN A 47 -8.92 14.29 -2.49
C ASN A 47 -8.38 13.84 -1.13
N SER A 48 -8.78 12.67 -0.65
CA SER A 48 -8.31 12.10 0.62
C SER A 48 -8.22 10.58 0.54
N LEU A 49 -7.37 9.98 1.39
CA LEU A 49 -7.26 8.52 1.46
C LEU A 49 -8.58 7.87 1.89
N GLU A 50 -9.33 8.54 2.75
CA GLU A 50 -10.68 8.14 3.17
C GLU A 50 -11.60 8.01 1.95
N GLN A 51 -11.62 9.02 1.07
CA GLN A 51 -12.39 8.98 -0.16
C GLN A 51 -11.90 7.89 -1.11
N ILE A 52 -10.58 7.71 -1.24
CA ILE A 52 -10.01 6.63 -2.06
C ILE A 52 -10.46 5.26 -1.52
N ALA A 53 -10.36 5.05 -0.21
CA ALA A 53 -10.75 3.80 0.43
C ALA A 53 -12.24 3.50 0.23
N ASP A 54 -13.11 4.49 0.41
CA ASP A 54 -14.55 4.32 0.17
C ASP A 54 -14.84 3.97 -1.29
N LEU A 55 -14.26 4.68 -2.26
CA LEU A 55 -14.45 4.40 -3.69
C LEU A 55 -13.93 3.02 -4.10
N VAL A 56 -12.79 2.59 -3.55
CA VAL A 56 -12.23 1.26 -3.78
C VAL A 56 -13.15 0.18 -3.20
N LEU A 57 -13.59 0.34 -1.96
CA LEU A 57 -14.46 -0.62 -1.30
C LEU A 57 -15.80 -0.76 -2.03
N ASP A 58 -16.40 0.35 -2.42
CA ASP A 58 -17.67 0.35 -3.14
C ASP A 58 -17.51 -0.33 -4.51
N ASN A 59 -16.37 -0.12 -5.21
CA ASN A 59 -16.07 -0.83 -6.45
C ASN A 59 -15.90 -2.35 -6.22
N MET A 60 -15.17 -2.75 -5.17
CA MET A 60 -14.94 -4.16 -4.85
C MET A 60 -16.23 -4.88 -4.46
N ILE A 61 -17.13 -4.22 -3.73
CA ILE A 61 -18.46 -4.75 -3.39
C ILE A 61 -19.32 -4.86 -4.66
N SER A 62 -19.31 -3.85 -5.53
CA SER A 62 -20.07 -3.87 -6.79
C SER A 62 -19.65 -5.02 -7.71
N LYS A 63 -18.37 -5.38 -7.69
CA LYS A 63 -17.81 -6.53 -8.43
C LYS A 63 -17.99 -7.87 -7.71
N GLY A 64 -18.58 -7.88 -6.53
CA GLY A 64 -18.80 -9.08 -5.71
C GLY A 64 -17.51 -9.69 -5.15
N VAL A 65 -16.40 -8.94 -5.14
CA VAL A 65 -15.11 -9.39 -4.59
C VAL A 65 -15.16 -9.42 -3.06
N LEU A 66 -15.91 -8.50 -2.45
CA LEU A 66 -16.05 -8.39 -1.00
C LEU A 66 -17.53 -8.41 -0.58
N PRO A 67 -17.90 -9.16 0.47
CA PRO A 67 -19.20 -9.06 1.11
C PRO A 67 -19.35 -7.71 1.84
N ILE A 68 -20.55 -7.15 1.83
CA ILE A 68 -20.83 -5.82 2.43
C ILE A 68 -20.52 -5.77 3.94
N ASP A 69 -20.68 -6.89 4.64
CA ASP A 69 -20.45 -7.01 6.09
C ASP A 69 -18.97 -6.83 6.46
N THR A 70 -18.06 -6.99 5.49
CA THR A 70 -16.61 -6.84 5.71
C THR A 70 -16.10 -5.44 5.41
N ARG A 71 -16.94 -4.58 4.79
CA ARG A 71 -16.58 -3.23 4.36
C ARG A 71 -15.95 -2.40 5.47
N GLU A 72 -16.58 -2.35 6.64
CA GLU A 72 -16.12 -1.52 7.75
C GLU A 72 -14.79 -1.99 8.32
N LYS A 73 -14.58 -3.31 8.43
CA LYS A 73 -13.32 -3.88 8.93
C LYS A 73 -12.17 -3.57 7.97
N VAL A 74 -12.40 -3.67 6.66
CA VAL A 74 -11.37 -3.37 5.65
C VAL A 74 -11.10 -1.87 5.59
N ARG A 75 -12.13 -1.02 5.72
CA ARG A 75 -11.97 0.44 5.82
C ARG A 75 -11.11 0.83 7.01
N ASP A 76 -11.42 0.31 8.19
CA ASP A 76 -10.68 0.63 9.41
C ASP A 76 -9.23 0.14 9.34
N PHE A 77 -9.00 -1.05 8.78
CA PHE A 77 -7.65 -1.57 8.57
C PHE A 77 -6.86 -0.76 7.53
N GLY A 78 -7.47 -0.42 6.40
CA GLY A 78 -6.83 0.39 5.34
C GLY A 78 -6.47 1.80 5.81
N LEU A 79 -7.30 2.39 6.67
CA LEU A 79 -7.01 3.67 7.30
C LEU A 79 -6.00 3.54 8.45
N SER A 80 -5.94 2.41 9.15
CA SER A 80 -4.91 2.14 10.17
C SER A 80 -3.50 2.04 9.56
N ILE A 81 -3.38 1.45 8.36
CA ILE A 81 -2.13 1.43 7.59
C ILE A 81 -1.64 2.85 7.27
N LYS A 82 -2.55 3.82 7.08
CA LYS A 82 -2.20 5.25 6.90
C LYS A 82 -1.33 5.75 8.04
N LEU A 83 -1.59 5.34 9.28
CA LEU A 83 -0.82 5.78 10.45
C LEU A 83 0.60 5.18 10.43
N CYS A 84 0.74 3.89 10.12
CA CYS A 84 2.05 3.26 9.99
C CYS A 84 2.87 3.88 8.85
N LEU A 85 2.25 4.12 7.69
CA LEU A 85 2.95 4.73 6.55
C LEU A 85 3.26 6.21 6.76
N LEU A 86 2.41 7.00 7.44
CA LEU A 86 2.76 8.38 7.77
C LEU A 86 3.90 8.42 8.78
N ILE A 87 3.91 7.55 9.79
CA ILE A 87 5.00 7.50 10.77
C ILE A 87 6.30 7.12 10.07
N THR A 88 6.31 6.14 9.15
CA THR A 88 7.53 5.79 8.41
C THR A 88 7.95 6.87 7.41
N PHE A 89 7.02 7.49 6.67
CA PHE A 89 7.35 8.57 5.73
C PHE A 89 7.85 9.83 6.44
N THR A 90 7.20 10.24 7.53
CA THR A 90 7.68 11.39 8.31
C THR A 90 9.02 11.07 8.96
N TRP A 91 9.23 9.88 9.53
CA TRP A 91 10.56 9.48 10.04
C TRP A 91 11.64 9.50 8.95
N VAL A 92 11.35 8.99 7.76
CA VAL A 92 12.30 9.00 6.64
C VAL A 92 12.61 10.43 6.19
N GLU A 93 11.64 11.35 6.14
CA GLU A 93 11.92 12.76 5.84
C GLU A 93 12.74 13.45 6.95
N TYR A 94 12.44 13.19 8.23
CA TYR A 94 13.19 13.76 9.36
C TYR A 94 14.64 13.27 9.40
N GLU A 95 14.87 11.97 9.20
CA GLU A 95 16.21 11.38 9.24
C GLU A 95 17.03 11.72 7.98
N PHE A 96 16.39 11.89 6.82
CA PHE A 96 17.05 12.33 5.60
C PHE A 96 17.31 13.85 5.56
N MET A 97 16.51 14.67 6.27
CA MET A 97 16.76 16.11 6.46
C MET A 97 17.68 16.43 7.64
N GLY A 98 18.03 15.46 8.49
CA GLY A 98 18.99 15.64 9.58
C GLY A 98 18.59 16.68 10.62
N ILE A 99 17.31 16.70 11.01
CA ILE A 99 16.80 17.50 12.15
C ILE A 99 16.49 16.58 13.32
#